data_AF-A0A7S0EDS2-F1
#
_entry.id   AF-A0A7S0EDS2-F1
#
_cell.length_a   1.000
_cell.length_b   1.000
_cell.length_c   1.000
_cell.angle_alpha   90.00
_cell.angle_beta   90.00
_cell.angle_gamma   90.00
#
_symmetry.space_group_name_H-M   'P 1'
#
loop_
_entity.id
_entity.type
_entity.pdbx_description
1 polymer ?
#
loop_
_entity_poly.entity_id
_entity_poly.type
_entity_poly.pdbx_seq_one_letter_code
_entity_poly.pdbx_strand_id
1 'polypeptide(L)'
;GNLWGSLAGIAMLLMAIFAVEPIRRNHFELFYYMHMLAFPALLFSVLHATDTFPQILPPLILFALDWVVRILLWLRIATVKSATVYGSDLTKIEIICPYFARTLWKRGIRSLGSFV
;
A
#
# COMPACT_ATOMS: atom_id res chain seq x y z
N GLY A 1 -6.80 26.02 -17.68
CA GLY A 1 -5.62 26.83 -17.36
C GLY A 1 -4.56 25.96 -16.71
N ASN A 2 -3.28 26.27 -16.89
CA ASN A 2 -2.15 25.40 -16.47
C ASN A 2 -1.95 25.27 -14.96
N LEU A 3 -2.78 25.92 -14.13
CA LEU A 3 -2.70 25.83 -12.67
C LEU A 3 -2.81 24.38 -12.19
N TRP A 4 -3.85 23.65 -12.62
CA TRP A 4 -4.08 22.26 -12.20
C TRP A 4 -2.94 21.34 -12.62
N GLY A 5 -2.44 21.49 -13.86
CA GLY A 5 -1.28 20.72 -14.33
C GLY A 5 0.00 21.03 -13.56
N SER A 6 0.22 22.31 -13.22
CA SER A 6 1.38 22.72 -12.42
C SER A 6 1.30 22.17 -10.99
N LEU A 7 0.13 22.23 -10.35
CA LEU A 7 -0.09 21.67 -9.01
C LEU A 7 0.10 20.15 -8.99
N ALA A 8 -0.42 19.44 -10.01
CA ALA A 8 -0.19 18.01 -10.19
C ALA A 8 1.31 17.69 -10.36
N GLY A 9 2.00 18.45 -11.21
CA GLY A 9 3.44 18.28 -11.46
C GLY A 9 4.29 18.51 -10.20
N ILE A 10 4.00 19.56 -9.43
CA ILE A 10 4.69 19.84 -8.17
C ILE A 10 4.47 18.71 -7.17
N ALA A 11 3.22 18.24 -7.02
CA ALA A 11 2.91 17.12 -6.12
C ALA A 11 3.66 15.84 -6.53
N MET A 12 3.67 15.50 -7.82
CA MET A 12 4.42 14.35 -8.34
C MET A 12 5.93 14.49 -8.13
N LEU A 13 6.50 15.68 -8.32
CA LEU A 13 7.93 15.93 -8.11
C LEU A 13 8.30 15.76 -6.64
N LEU A 14 7.51 16.30 -5.72
CA LEU A 14 7.71 16.12 -4.27
C LEU A 14 7.66 14.64 -3.91
N MET A 15 6.64 13.90 -4.37
CA MET A 15 6.56 12.45 -4.14
C MET A 15 7.81 11.72 -4.61
N ALA A 16 8.32 12.03 -5.80
CA ALA A 16 9.51 11.40 -6.37
C ALA A 16 10.76 11.71 -5.54
N ILE A 17 10.97 12.98 -5.15
CA ILE A 17 12.11 13.39 -4.33
C ILE A 17 12.09 12.68 -2.98
N PHE A 18 10.95 12.64 -2.28
CA PHE A 18 10.86 12.02 -0.96
C PHE A 18 10.80 10.48 -1.01
N ALA A 19 10.60 9.88 -2.18
CA ALA A 19 10.63 8.44 -2.38
C ALA A 19 12.04 7.85 -2.60
N VAL A 20 13.06 8.69 -2.76
CA VAL A 20 14.44 8.23 -2.94
C VAL A 20 14.89 7.38 -1.75
N GLU A 21 15.72 6.38 -2.04
CA GLU A 21 16.09 5.35 -1.07
C GLU A 21 16.65 5.90 0.26
N PRO A 22 17.55 6.91 0.28
CA PRO A 22 18.06 7.46 1.54
C PRO A 22 16.96 8.03 2.44
N ILE A 23 15.95 8.71 1.88
CA ILE A 23 14.85 9.29 2.65
C ILE A 23 13.90 8.18 3.09
N ARG A 24 13.51 7.29 2.18
CA ARG A 24 12.57 6.20 2.48
C ARG A 24 13.10 5.24 3.56
N ARG A 25 14.41 4.97 3.60
CA ARG A 25 15.03 4.05 4.58
C ARG A 25 15.25 4.68 5.95
N ASN A 26 15.56 5.98 6.02
CA ASN A 26 15.88 6.65 7.29
C ASN A 26 14.71 7.45 7.89
N HIS A 27 13.76 7.87 7.05
CA HIS A 27 12.64 8.75 7.41
C HIS A 27 11.33 8.24 6.82
N PHE A 28 10.92 7.04 7.23
CA PHE A 28 9.74 6.37 6.68
C PHE A 28 8.46 7.20 6.81
N GLU A 29 8.24 7.88 7.93
CA GLU A 29 7.05 8.73 8.14
C GLU A 29 6.99 9.89 7.14
N LEU A 30 8.11 10.57 6.93
CA LEU A 30 8.20 11.68 5.96
C LEU A 30 7.93 11.18 4.55
N PHE A 31 8.56 10.06 4.16
CA PHE A 31 8.27 9.39 2.89
C PHE A 31 6.77 9.09 2.78
N TYR A 32 6.18 8.46 3.79
CA TYR A 32 4.79 8.03 3.79
C TYR A 32 3.83 9.21 3.61
N TYR A 33 3.97 10.27 4.40
CA TYR A 33 3.11 11.45 4.31
C TYR A 33 3.27 12.19 2.98
N MET A 34 4.50 12.30 2.47
CA MET A 34 4.74 12.92 1.16
C MET A 34 4.16 12.06 0.02
N HIS A 35 4.21 10.74 0.12
CA HIS A 35 3.60 9.84 -0.87
C HIS A 35 2.07 9.92 -0.89
N MET A 36 1.42 10.32 0.21
CA MET A 36 -0.03 10.55 0.23
C MET A 36 -0.46 11.74 -0.64
N LEU A 37 0.48 12.56 -1.13
CA LEU A 37 0.20 13.55 -2.18
C LEU A 37 -0.27 12.90 -3.51
N ALA A 38 -0.24 11.57 -3.63
CA ALA A 38 -0.79 10.84 -4.78
C ALA A 38 -2.28 11.14 -4.99
N PHE A 39 -3.06 11.30 -3.92
CA PHE A 39 -4.49 11.61 -4.01
C PHE A 39 -4.75 13.02 -4.59
N PRO A 40 -4.18 14.12 -4.06
CA PRO A 40 -4.33 15.43 -4.68
C PRO A 40 -3.67 15.51 -6.06
N ALA A 41 -2.54 14.83 -6.29
CA ALA A 41 -1.92 14.78 -7.61
C ALA A 41 -2.84 14.14 -8.67
N LEU A 42 -3.51 13.04 -8.31
CA LEU A 42 -4.49 12.39 -9.19
C LEU A 42 -5.68 13.30 -9.47
N LEU A 43 -6.23 13.95 -8.43
CA LEU A 43 -7.34 14.90 -8.56
C LEU A 43 -6.98 16.06 -9.51
N PHE A 44 -5.84 16.70 -9.29
CA PHE A 44 -5.37 17.79 -10.14
C PHE A 44 -5.06 17.35 -11.57
N SER A 45 -4.57 16.11 -11.76
CA SER A 45 -4.34 15.54 -13.09
C SER A 45 -5.65 15.37 -13.86
N VAL A 46 -6.71 14.87 -13.21
CA VAL A 46 -8.05 14.75 -13.80
C VAL A 46 -8.63 16.14 -14.14
N LEU A 47 -8.46 17.13 -13.26
CA LEU A 47 -8.91 18.51 -13.49
C LEU A 47 -8.11 19.24 -14.58
N HIS A 48 -6.86 18.85 -14.81
CA HIS A 48 -6.02 19.41 -15.86
C HIS A 48 -6.42 18.89 -17.25
N ALA A 49 -6.74 17.61 -17.36
CA ALA A 49 -7.10 16.94 -18.62
C ALA A 49 -8.32 16.04 -18.41
N THR A 50 -9.51 16.64 -18.46
CA THR A 50 -10.78 15.94 -18.18
C THR A 50 -11.06 14.76 -19.12
N ASP A 51 -10.55 14.84 -20.35
CA ASP A 51 -10.70 13.78 -21.37
C ASP A 51 -9.88 12.52 -21.04
N THR A 52 -9.05 12.55 -19.99
CA THR A 52 -8.27 11.40 -19.52
C THR A 52 -8.98 10.54 -18.49
N PHE A 53 -10.17 10.96 -18.04
CA PHE A 53 -10.92 10.25 -17.02
C PHE A 53 -11.27 8.79 -17.41
N PRO A 54 -11.72 8.49 -18.64
CA PRO A 54 -11.97 7.10 -19.06
C PRO A 54 -10.74 6.18 -18.95
N GLN A 55 -9.52 6.71 -19.12
CA GLN A 55 -8.26 5.99 -19.07
C GLN A 55 -7.84 5.67 -17.63
N ILE A 56 -8.21 6.54 -16.69
CA ILE A 56 -7.92 6.40 -15.25
C ILE A 56 -8.94 5.48 -14.56
N LEU A 57 -10.13 5.31 -15.14
CA LEU A 57 -11.21 4.57 -14.51
C LEU A 57 -10.88 3.09 -14.25
N PRO A 58 -10.31 2.31 -15.20
CA PRO A 58 -9.94 0.92 -14.94
C PRO A 58 -8.96 0.72 -13.76
N PRO A 59 -7.80 1.43 -13.69
CA PRO A 59 -6.91 1.27 -12.54
C PRO A 59 -7.52 1.78 -11.24
N LEU A 60 -8.38 2.80 -11.28
CA LEU A 60 -9.05 3.29 -10.07
C LEU A 60 -10.06 2.27 -9.51
N ILE A 61 -10.79 1.55 -10.37
CA ILE A 61 -11.67 0.46 -9.97
C ILE A 61 -10.87 -0.67 -9.33
N LEU A 62 -9.76 -1.08 -9.96
CA LEU A 62 -8.88 -2.13 -9.42
C LEU A 62 -8.30 -1.73 -8.05
N PHE A 63 -7.87 -0.48 -7.92
CA PHE A 63 -7.39 0.07 -6.66
C PHE A 63 -8.48 0.05 -5.57
N ALA A 64 -9.70 0.46 -5.90
CA ALA A 64 -10.83 0.44 -4.96
C ALA A 64 -11.17 -1.00 -4.52
N LEU A 65 -11.19 -1.96 -5.45
CA LEU A 65 -11.45 -3.37 -5.13
C LEU A 65 -10.36 -3.97 -4.24
N ASP A 66 -9.08 -3.69 -4.54
CA ASP A 66 -7.95 -4.11 -3.71
C ASP A 66 -8.07 -3.54 -2.29
N TRP A 67 -8.43 -2.26 -2.16
CA TRP A 67 -8.68 -1.64 -0.85
C TRP A 67 -9.84 -2.28 -0.09
N VAL A 68 -10.95 -2.60 -0.76
CA VAL A 68 -12.07 -3.33 -0.14
C VAL A 68 -11.59 -4.67 0.42
N VAL A 69 -10.86 -5.45 -0.39
CA VAL A 69 -10.29 -6.72 0.08
C VAL A 69 -9.35 -6.50 1.27
N ARG A 70 -8.45 -5.52 1.20
CA ARG A 70 -7.53 -5.20 2.31
C ARG A 70 -8.26 -4.81 3.57
N ILE A 71 -9.30 -3.98 3.51
CA ILE A 71 -10.08 -3.59 4.69
C ILE A 71 -10.78 -4.82 5.28
N LEU A 72 -11.40 -5.65 4.45
CA LEU A 72 -12.05 -6.89 4.91
C LEU A 72 -11.07 -7.88 5.55
N LEU A 73 -9.82 -7.89 5.10
CA LEU A 73 -8.75 -8.72 5.65
C LEU A 73 -8.07 -8.09 6.86
N TRP A 74 -7.92 -6.76 6.92
CA TRP A 74 -7.24 -6.03 7.99
C TRP A 74 -7.96 -6.19 9.33
N LEU A 75 -9.28 -6.38 9.30
CA LEU A 75 -10.08 -6.74 10.47
C LEU A 75 -9.70 -8.11 11.09
N ARG A 76 -8.81 -8.89 10.44
CA ARG A 76 -8.32 -10.18 10.92
C ARG A 76 -6.96 -10.01 11.58
N ILE A 77 -6.97 -9.42 12.77
CA ILE A 77 -5.77 -9.20 13.58
C ILE A 77 -5.13 -10.55 13.93
N ALA A 78 -3.84 -10.67 13.68
CA ALA A 78 -3.04 -11.82 14.10
C ALA A 78 -2.20 -11.40 15.32
N THR A 79 -2.17 -12.24 16.34
CA THR A 79 -1.41 -11.98 17.57
C THR A 79 0.00 -12.55 17.42
N VAL A 80 1.01 -11.73 17.66
CA VAL A 80 2.41 -12.19 17.72
C VAL A 80 2.62 -12.94 19.04
N LYS A 81 3.13 -14.17 18.95
CA LYS A 81 3.47 -15.01 20.10
C LYS A 81 4.87 -14.71 20.61
N SER A 82 5.85 -14.62 19.70
CA SER A 82 7.24 -14.34 20.04
C SER A 82 7.94 -13.67 18.86
N ALA A 83 8.96 -12.88 19.16
CA ALA A 83 9.89 -12.33 18.18
C ALA A 83 11.30 -12.56 18.72
N THR A 84 12.13 -13.30 17.98
CA THR A 84 13.50 -13.61 18.37
C THR A 84 14.46 -13.25 17.24
N VAL A 85 15.57 -12.60 17.59
CA VAL A 85 16.64 -12.26 16.65
C VAL A 85 17.67 -13.39 16.66
N TYR A 86 18.02 -13.88 15.49
CA TYR A 86 19.03 -14.89 15.23
C TYR A 86 20.21 -14.24 14.50
N GLY A 87 21.33 -14.07 15.19
CA GLY A 87 22.52 -13.43 14.62
C GLY A 87 22.33 -11.92 14.35
N SER A 88 22.95 -11.41 13.29
CA SER A 88 22.89 -10.00 12.89
C SER A 88 21.69 -9.65 12.02
N ASP A 89 21.17 -10.60 11.22
CA ASP A 89 20.32 -10.27 10.06
C ASP A 89 18.99 -11.03 10.00
N LEU A 90 18.73 -11.97 10.90
CA LEU A 90 17.50 -12.78 10.86
C LEU A 90 16.63 -12.49 12.08
N THR A 91 15.35 -12.17 11.83
CA THR A 91 14.34 -12.05 12.89
C THR A 91 13.25 -13.09 12.64
N LYS A 92 13.09 -14.02 13.58
CA LYS A 92 11.98 -14.97 13.59
C LYS A 92 10.81 -14.36 14.31
N ILE A 93 9.65 -14.34 13.66
CA ILE A 93 8.39 -13.88 14.24
C ILE A 93 7.44 -15.07 14.27
N GLU A 94 7.07 -15.52 15.47
CA GLU A 94 6.05 -16.55 15.64
C GLU A 94 4.70 -15.89 15.87
N ILE A 95 3.70 -16.28 15.06
CA ILE A 95 2.36 -15.70 15.09
C ILE A 95 1.37 -16.80 15.49
N ILE A 96 0.41 -16.46 16.35
CA ILE A 96 -0.70 -17.36 16.69
C ILE A 96 -1.59 -17.50 15.47
N CYS A 97 -1.75 -18.72 14.96
CA CYS A 97 -2.61 -19.00 13.81
C CYS A 97 -4.05 -18.53 14.09
N PRO A 98 -4.55 -17.50 13.38
CA PRO A 98 -5.88 -16.98 13.62
C PRO A 98 -6.94 -18.01 13.24
N TYR A 99 -8.07 -18.01 13.96
CA TYR A 99 -9.14 -19.01 13.79
C TYR A 99 -9.62 -19.13 12.34
N PHE A 100 -9.69 -18.01 11.63
CA PHE A 100 -10.05 -17.95 10.22
C PHE A 100 -9.06 -18.75 9.33
N ALA A 101 -7.75 -18.55 9.51
CA ALA A 101 -6.72 -19.26 8.75
C ALA A 101 -6.78 -20.77 9.02
N ARG A 102 -7.00 -21.16 10.29
CA ARG A 102 -7.21 -22.57 10.67
C ARG A 102 -8.43 -23.18 9.98
N THR A 103 -9.51 -22.42 9.86
CA THR A 103 -10.76 -22.87 9.22
C THR A 103 -10.59 -23.04 7.70
N LEU A 104 -9.92 -22.11 7.03
CA LEU A 104 -9.59 -22.25 5.60
C LEU A 104 -8.68 -23.44 5.33
N TRP A 105 -7.67 -23.64 6.19
CA TRP A 105 -6.76 -24.78 6.10
C TRP A 105 -7.51 -26.12 6.18
N LYS A 106 -8.44 -26.25 7.14
CA LYS A 106 -9.29 -27.43 7.29
C LYS A 106 -10.21 -27.67 6.08
N ARG A 107 -10.59 -26.62 5.36
CA ARG A 107 -11.40 -26.69 4.13
C ARG A 107 -10.57 -27.03 2.88
N GLY A 108 -9.29 -27.33 3.02
CA GLY A 108 -8.42 -27.72 1.89
C GLY A 108 -7.99 -26.56 1.00
N ILE A 109 -8.29 -25.30 1.39
CA ILE A 109 -7.86 -24.11 0.66
C ILE A 109 -6.40 -23.82 1.05
N ARG A 110 -5.47 -24.54 0.40
CA ARG A 110 -4.02 -24.49 0.69
C ARG A 110 -3.28 -23.35 -0.04
N SER A 111 -3.91 -22.68 -1.01
CA SER A 111 -3.28 -21.71 -1.91
C SER A 111 -2.85 -20.38 -1.26
N LEU A 112 -3.20 -20.12 0.00
CA LEU A 112 -2.88 -18.87 0.69
C LEU A 112 -1.68 -18.99 1.66
N GLY A 113 -1.08 -20.18 1.79
CA GLY A 113 -0.03 -20.46 2.78
C GLY A 113 1.39 -20.62 2.23
N SER A 114 1.58 -20.57 0.91
CA SER A 114 2.90 -20.68 0.28
C SER A 114 3.27 -19.39 -0.44
N PHE A 115 3.52 -18.34 0.32
CA PHE A 115 4.44 -17.31 -0.11
C PHE A 115 5.76 -17.63 0.58
N VAL A 116 6.52 -18.51 -0.09
CA VAL A 116 7.96 -18.69 0.13
C VAL A 116 8.67 -17.49 -0.49
#